data_AF-A0A831QJT8-F1
#
_entry.id   AF-A0A831QJT8-F1
#
_cell.length_a   1.000
_cell.length_b   1.000
_cell.length_c   1.000
_cell.angle_alpha   90.00
_cell.angle_beta   90.00
_cell.angle_gamma   90.00
#
_symmetry.space_group_name_H-M   'P 1'
#
loop_
_entity.id
_entity.type
_entity.pdbx_description
1 polymer ?
#
loop_
_entity_poly.entity_id
_entity_poly.type
_entity_poly.pdbx_seq_one_letter_code
_entity_poly.pdbx_strand_id
1 'polypeptide(L)'
;MDGNYLDSATLDNTKALEDQIFYPPRRHLCPERTNTMFSLDRSGLFCIETSCNRNRRGAQMKPCGIITLLTDFGLEDGYVGIVKGVILGINPSARIVDISHLIPHGSILDAALVLQEAWHFFPEGTVHLAIVDPGVGTSRIPLALETSNHCFVGPDNGLFRPIIDQYPSSKIVHLNKSQYFLPEISNTFHGRDIFAPVAAHLSSGIALHLLGSPVSDPVS
;
A
#
# COMPACT_ATOMS: atom_id res chain seq x y z
N MET A 1 58.83 -5.88 10.78
CA MET A 1 59.13 -5.60 12.20
C MET A 1 58.94 -4.11 12.35
N ASP A 2 57.68 -3.70 12.50
CA ASP A 2 57.09 -3.21 13.76
C ASP A 2 57.20 -1.68 13.70
N GLY A 3 56.23 -0.84 14.02
CA GLY A 3 54.91 -0.95 14.61
C GLY A 3 54.50 0.51 14.89
N ASN A 4 53.21 0.79 14.70
CA ASN A 4 52.43 1.99 15.01
C ASN A 4 53.02 3.06 15.95
N TYR A 5 52.88 4.33 15.54
CA TYR A 5 52.39 5.40 16.40
C TYR A 5 51.83 6.55 15.53
N LEU A 6 50.78 7.21 16.02
CA LEU A 6 49.91 8.27 15.44
C LEU A 6 48.48 7.74 15.20
N ASP A 7 47.41 8.33 15.70
CA ASP A 7 47.18 9.32 16.74
C ASP A 7 45.69 9.17 17.10
N SER A 8 45.37 9.30 18.37
CA SER A 8 44.03 9.13 18.90
C SER A 8 43.21 10.41 18.72
N ALA A 9 42.44 10.54 17.64
CA ALA A 9 41.35 11.52 17.54
C ALA A 9 40.44 11.27 16.33
N THR A 10 39.45 10.40 16.46
CA THR A 10 38.13 10.53 15.80
C THR A 10 37.16 9.58 16.48
N LEU A 11 36.77 9.95 17.70
CA LEU A 11 35.55 9.46 18.32
C LEU A 11 34.41 10.39 17.88
N ASP A 12 33.27 9.76 17.62
CA ASP A 12 31.93 10.33 17.66
C ASP A 12 31.45 11.07 16.40
N ASN A 13 30.85 10.31 15.46
CA ASN A 13 30.01 10.91 14.42
C ASN A 13 28.88 9.98 13.92
N THR A 14 28.32 9.16 14.81
CA THR A 14 27.15 8.30 14.49
C THR A 14 25.86 8.74 15.18
N LYS A 15 25.84 9.91 15.83
CA LYS A 15 24.64 10.43 16.53
C LYS A 15 23.97 11.66 15.90
N ALA A 16 24.41 12.11 14.73
CA ALA A 16 23.94 13.35 14.11
C ALA A 16 23.21 13.19 12.77
N LEU A 17 22.91 11.95 12.33
CA LEU A 17 22.27 11.69 11.04
C LEU A 17 20.82 11.17 11.15
N GLU A 18 20.27 10.99 12.36
CA GLU A 18 18.90 10.50 12.54
C GLU A 18 17.82 11.61 12.53
N ASP A 19 18.20 12.90 12.53
CA ASP A 19 17.24 14.02 12.70
C ASP A 19 16.96 14.85 11.42
N GLN A 20 17.27 14.36 10.22
CA GLN A 20 17.01 15.10 8.96
C GLN A 20 16.10 14.39 7.96
N ILE A 21 15.26 13.45 8.40
CA ILE A 21 14.11 13.03 7.58
C ILE A 21 12.99 14.03 7.80
N PHE A 22 12.87 14.97 6.86
CA PHE A 22 11.80 15.96 6.81
C PHE A 22 10.45 15.26 6.53
N TYR A 23 9.74 14.87 7.58
CA TYR A 23 8.33 14.51 7.47
C TYR A 23 7.54 15.77 7.12
N PRO A 24 6.81 15.83 6.00
CA PRO A 24 5.94 16.96 5.74
C PRO A 24 4.86 17.05 6.83
N PRO A 25 4.49 18.26 7.29
CA PRO A 25 3.48 18.42 8.32
C PRO A 25 2.14 17.83 7.87
N ARG A 26 1.48 17.10 8.77
CA ARG A 26 0.14 16.52 8.59
C ARG A 26 -0.81 17.57 8.02
N ARG A 27 -1.15 17.46 6.73
CA ARG A 27 -2.21 18.28 6.14
C ARG A 27 -3.55 17.68 6.56
N HIS A 28 -4.14 18.22 7.62
CA HIS A 28 -5.60 18.18 7.77
C HIS A 28 -6.19 19.16 6.74
N LEU A 29 -6.57 18.64 5.57
CA LEU A 29 -7.35 19.37 4.59
C LEU A 29 -8.55 18.53 4.15
N CYS A 30 -9.68 18.79 4.80
CA CYS A 30 -11.01 18.63 4.21
C CYS A 30 -11.91 19.73 4.80
N PRO A 31 -12.23 20.81 4.06
CA PRO A 31 -13.44 21.57 4.33
C PRO A 31 -14.60 20.84 3.61
N GLU A 32 -15.35 20.01 4.34
CA GLU A 32 -16.58 19.42 3.80
C GLU A 32 -17.59 20.53 3.51
N ARG A 33 -18.17 20.53 2.31
CA ARG A 33 -19.33 21.37 1.96
C ARG A 33 -20.53 20.91 2.79
N THR A 34 -20.90 21.67 3.81
CA THR A 34 -22.13 21.47 4.59
C THR A 34 -23.32 22.11 3.88
N ASN A 35 -24.41 21.36 3.69
CA ASN A 35 -25.72 21.95 3.38
C ASN A 35 -26.33 22.41 4.71
N THR A 36 -26.24 23.70 4.99
CA THR A 36 -26.91 24.36 6.11
C THR A 36 -28.40 24.48 5.81
N MET A 37 -29.24 23.82 6.60
CA MET A 37 -30.69 24.09 6.60
C MET A 37 -31.02 24.82 7.91
N PHE A 38 -31.49 26.06 7.78
CA PHE A 38 -31.90 26.88 8.92
C PHE A 38 -33.39 26.67 9.17
N SER A 39 -33.77 26.19 10.35
CA SER A 39 -35.15 26.31 10.85
C SER A 39 -35.16 27.00 12.21
N LEU A 40 -36.20 27.82 12.44
CA LEU A 40 -36.39 28.60 13.66
C LEU A 40 -37.32 27.84 14.60
N ASP A 41 -36.93 27.66 15.87
CA ASP A 41 -37.85 27.30 16.94
C ASP A 41 -38.30 28.55 17.73
N ARG A 42 -39.51 28.48 18.29
CA ARG A 42 -40.28 29.56 18.94
C ARG A 42 -39.65 30.15 20.21
N SER A 43 -38.49 29.68 20.63
CA SER A 43 -37.74 30.17 21.79
C SER A 43 -36.60 31.14 21.44
N GLY A 44 -36.34 31.40 20.15
CA GLY A 44 -35.33 32.38 19.72
C GLY A 44 -33.87 31.94 19.98
N LEU A 45 -33.65 30.68 20.35
CA LEU A 45 -32.32 30.11 20.55
C LEU A 45 -31.93 29.28 19.32
N PHE A 46 -30.77 29.59 18.72
CA PHE A 46 -30.22 28.83 17.61
C PHE A 46 -29.75 27.45 18.11
N CYS A 47 -30.57 26.42 17.90
CA CYS A 47 -30.13 25.03 18.02
C CYS A 47 -29.42 24.63 16.73
N ILE A 48 -28.09 24.51 16.77
CA ILE A 48 -27.33 23.86 15.70
C ILE A 48 -27.53 22.36 15.87
N GLU A 49 -28.56 21.80 15.25
CA GLU A 49 -28.61 20.35 15.06
C GLU A 49 -27.56 19.96 14.01
N THR A 50 -26.34 19.68 14.47
CA THR A 50 -25.39 18.90 13.67
C THR A 50 -25.91 17.47 13.57
N SER A 51 -26.88 17.24 12.68
CA SER A 51 -27.16 15.90 12.19
C SER A 51 -26.01 15.48 11.28
N CYS A 52 -24.93 15.03 11.91
CA CYS A 52 -23.86 14.33 11.24
C CYS A 52 -24.39 12.93 10.95
N ASN A 53 -25.01 12.73 9.78
CA ASN A 53 -25.42 11.41 9.32
C ASN A 53 -24.17 10.59 8.92
N ARG A 54 -23.35 10.23 9.91
CA ARG A 54 -22.23 9.30 9.77
C ARG A 54 -22.75 7.88 9.90
N ASN A 55 -23.46 7.44 8.86
CA ASN A 55 -23.55 6.03 8.55
C ASN A 55 -22.43 5.65 7.56
N ARG A 56 -21.16 5.81 7.97
CA ARG A 56 -19.99 5.24 7.25
C ARG A 56 -19.56 3.91 7.89
N ARG A 57 -20.50 3.03 8.22
CA ARG A 57 -20.17 1.63 8.51
C ARG A 57 -20.28 0.86 7.19
N GLY A 58 -19.13 0.55 6.59
CA GLY A 58 -19.05 -0.40 5.46
C GLY A 58 -18.83 0.19 4.07
N ALA A 59 -18.52 1.48 3.91
CA ALA A 59 -18.20 2.03 2.58
C ALA A 59 -16.88 1.41 2.07
N GLN A 60 -16.97 0.69 0.95
CA GLN A 60 -15.84 0.18 0.19
C GLN A 60 -15.06 1.34 -0.44
N MET A 61 -13.74 1.23 -0.51
CA MET A 61 -12.91 2.23 -1.19
C MET A 61 -13.23 2.23 -2.70
N LYS A 62 -13.39 3.42 -3.29
CA LYS A 62 -13.65 3.58 -4.74
C LYS A 62 -12.30 3.76 -5.46
N PRO A 63 -11.91 2.86 -6.38
CA PRO A 63 -10.62 2.99 -7.05
C PRO A 63 -10.59 4.19 -8.00
N CYS A 64 -9.42 4.81 -8.12
CA CYS A 64 -9.18 5.94 -9.04
C CYS A 64 -8.55 5.48 -10.38
N GLY A 65 -8.33 4.17 -10.55
CA GLY A 65 -7.73 3.58 -11.75
C GLY A 65 -6.20 3.67 -11.82
N ILE A 66 -5.53 4.18 -10.77
CA ILE A 66 -4.07 4.16 -10.67
C ILE A 66 -3.60 2.90 -9.95
N ILE A 67 -2.60 2.23 -10.53
CA ILE A 67 -1.84 1.17 -9.88
C ILE A 67 -0.39 1.61 -9.79
N THR A 68 0.19 1.60 -8.59
CA THR A 68 1.63 1.84 -8.43
C THR A 68 2.41 0.54 -8.36
N LEU A 69 3.63 0.50 -8.88
CA LEU A 69 4.53 -0.67 -8.77
C LEU A 69 5.76 -0.37 -7.92
N LEU A 70 6.04 -1.24 -6.94
CA LEU A 70 7.29 -1.26 -6.19
C LEU A 70 7.84 -2.70 -6.19
N THR A 71 9.05 -2.93 -6.69
CA THR A 71 9.64 -4.28 -6.80
C THR A 71 11.16 -4.29 -6.60
N ASP A 72 11.72 -5.49 -6.46
CA ASP A 72 13.16 -5.76 -6.46
C ASP A 72 13.67 -6.49 -7.73
N PHE A 73 12.87 -6.47 -8.80
CA PHE A 73 13.17 -7.15 -10.08
C PHE A 73 14.30 -6.52 -10.88
N GLY A 74 14.68 -5.27 -10.60
CA GLY A 74 15.58 -4.52 -11.47
C GLY A 74 14.91 -4.03 -12.75
N LEU A 75 15.74 -3.57 -13.69
CA LEU A 75 15.32 -3.01 -14.99
C LEU A 75 15.92 -3.75 -16.20
N GLU A 76 16.72 -4.78 -15.96
CA GLU A 76 17.49 -5.46 -17.01
C GLU A 76 16.66 -6.52 -17.74
N ASP A 77 15.69 -7.12 -17.06
CA ASP A 77 14.86 -8.20 -17.60
C ASP A 77 13.40 -7.77 -17.89
N GLY A 78 12.60 -8.73 -18.34
CA GLY A 78 11.22 -8.51 -18.74
C GLY A 78 10.18 -8.58 -17.61
N TYR A 79 10.55 -8.83 -16.35
CA TYR A 79 9.57 -9.15 -15.30
C TYR A 79 8.59 -8.01 -15.03
N VAL A 80 9.08 -6.77 -14.98
CA VAL A 80 8.23 -5.58 -14.84
C VAL A 80 7.27 -5.44 -16.02
N GLY A 81 7.76 -5.66 -17.24
CA GLY A 81 6.95 -5.60 -18.46
C GLY A 81 5.82 -6.64 -18.46
N ILE A 82 6.11 -7.85 -17.98
CA ILE A 82 5.12 -8.93 -17.84
C ILE A 82 4.03 -8.55 -16.84
N VAL A 83 4.40 -8.05 -15.66
CA VAL A 83 3.42 -7.58 -14.63
C VAL A 83 2.50 -6.50 -15.22
N LYS A 84 3.07 -5.52 -15.91
CA LYS A 84 2.30 -4.46 -16.59
C LYS A 84 1.37 -5.03 -17.66
N GLY A 85 1.84 -5.99 -18.46
CA GLY A 85 1.05 -6.66 -19.48
C GLY A 85 -0.16 -7.40 -18.90
N VAL A 86 0.02 -8.12 -17.79
CA VAL A 86 -1.08 -8.80 -17.08
C VAL A 86 -2.10 -7.79 -16.56
N ILE A 87 -1.63 -6.70 -15.93
CA ILE A 87 -2.51 -5.65 -15.42
C ILE A 87 -3.37 -5.06 -16.54
N LEU A 88 -2.74 -4.66 -17.65
CA LEU A 88 -3.42 -4.03 -18.78
C LEU A 88 -4.33 -5.00 -19.55
N GLY A 89 -4.04 -6.31 -19.51
CA GLY A 89 -4.92 -7.34 -20.06
C GLY A 89 -6.25 -7.45 -19.31
N ILE A 90 -6.27 -7.17 -18.00
CA ILE A 90 -7.47 -7.27 -17.14
C ILE A 90 -8.16 -5.91 -17.01
N ASN A 91 -7.40 -4.84 -16.79
CA ASN A 91 -7.91 -3.47 -16.78
C ASN A 91 -7.15 -2.61 -17.80
N PRO A 92 -7.62 -2.54 -19.06
CA PRO A 92 -6.98 -1.72 -20.11
C PRO A 92 -6.98 -0.22 -19.83
N SER A 93 -7.81 0.25 -18.90
CA SER A 93 -7.88 1.67 -18.51
C SER A 93 -6.97 2.02 -17.33
N ALA A 94 -6.24 1.05 -16.77
CA ALA A 94 -5.36 1.27 -15.63
C ALA A 94 -4.20 2.20 -16.00
N ARG A 95 -3.91 3.15 -15.11
CA ARG A 95 -2.71 3.99 -15.17
C ARG A 95 -1.66 3.40 -14.26
N ILE A 96 -0.60 2.85 -14.84
CA ILE A 96 0.49 2.25 -14.09
C ILE A 96 1.58 3.30 -13.82
N VAL A 97 2.00 3.44 -12.57
CA VAL A 97 3.08 4.34 -12.15
C VAL A 97 4.13 3.56 -11.36
N ASP A 98 5.37 3.57 -11.82
CA ASP A 98 6.45 2.90 -11.09
C ASP A 98 6.93 3.81 -9.94
N ILE A 99 6.95 3.27 -8.72
CA ILE A 99 7.62 3.90 -7.57
C ILE A 99 9.11 3.57 -7.64
N SER A 100 9.45 2.28 -7.69
CA SER A 100 10.81 1.81 -7.86
C SER A 100 10.82 0.34 -8.25
N HIS A 101 11.79 -0.06 -9.07
CA HIS A 101 12.11 -1.47 -9.33
C HIS A 101 13.51 -1.85 -8.85
N LEU A 102 14.20 -0.91 -8.19
CA LEU A 102 15.59 -1.03 -7.76
C LEU A 102 15.70 -1.23 -6.24
N ILE A 103 14.66 -1.76 -5.60
CA ILE A 103 14.77 -2.18 -4.21
C ILE A 103 15.84 -3.29 -4.15
N PRO A 104 16.76 -3.27 -3.16
CA PRO A 104 17.74 -4.34 -3.02
C PRO A 104 17.05 -5.70 -2.95
N HIS A 105 17.62 -6.69 -3.65
CA HIS A 105 17.01 -8.01 -3.81
C HIS A 105 16.63 -8.62 -2.45
N GLY A 106 15.36 -8.98 -2.29
CA GLY A 106 14.80 -9.57 -1.07
C GLY A 106 14.71 -8.63 0.14
N SER A 107 15.04 -7.34 0.00
CA SER A 107 15.03 -6.40 1.13
C SER A 107 13.62 -5.88 1.43
N ILE A 108 12.93 -6.59 2.32
CA ILE A 108 11.57 -6.25 2.78
C ILE A 108 11.56 -4.89 3.50
N LEU A 109 12.61 -4.59 4.27
CA LEU A 109 12.72 -3.33 5.01
C LEU A 109 12.83 -2.12 4.06
N ASP A 110 13.73 -2.18 3.07
CA ASP A 110 13.89 -1.11 2.09
C ASP A 110 12.59 -0.90 1.29
N ALA A 111 11.92 -2.00 0.92
CA ALA A 111 10.63 -1.95 0.25
C ALA A 111 9.57 -1.22 1.09
N ALA A 112 9.48 -1.56 2.37
CA ALA A 112 8.53 -0.98 3.32
C ALA A 112 8.78 0.51 3.53
N LEU A 113 10.05 0.92 3.68
CA LEU A 113 10.43 2.33 3.85
C LEU A 113 10.09 3.17 2.61
N VAL A 114 10.51 2.71 1.42
CA VAL A 114 10.21 3.43 0.16
C VAL A 114 8.70 3.51 -0.08
N LEU A 115 7.96 2.43 0.17
CA LEU A 115 6.50 2.45 0.05
C LEU A 115 5.89 3.45 1.02
N GLN A 116 6.30 3.43 2.30
CA GLN A 116 5.81 4.30 3.36
C GLN A 116 6.10 5.78 3.12
N GLU A 117 7.14 6.12 2.37
CA GLU A 117 7.41 7.51 1.96
C GLU A 117 6.56 7.94 0.76
N ALA A 118 6.25 7.03 -0.16
CA ALA A 118 5.65 7.37 -1.44
C ALA A 118 4.12 7.36 -1.45
N TRP A 119 3.48 6.40 -0.79
CA TRP A 119 2.08 6.06 -1.10
C TRP A 119 1.08 7.20 -0.85
N HIS A 120 1.31 8.04 0.17
CA HIS A 120 0.43 9.15 0.56
C HIS A 120 0.33 10.27 -0.48
N PHE A 121 1.28 10.34 -1.42
CA PHE A 121 1.31 11.34 -2.48
C PHE A 121 0.43 10.96 -3.67
N PHE A 122 -0.04 9.72 -3.73
CA PHE A 122 -0.96 9.27 -4.76
C PHE A 122 -2.40 9.64 -4.40
N PRO A 123 -3.29 9.84 -5.40
CA PRO A 123 -4.69 10.12 -5.14
C PRO A 123 -5.36 9.02 -4.31
N GLU A 124 -6.36 9.41 -3.49
CA GLU A 124 -7.28 8.45 -2.89
C GLU A 124 -7.86 7.54 -3.99
N GLY A 125 -8.03 6.26 -3.70
CA GLY A 125 -8.44 5.27 -4.68
C GLY A 125 -7.29 4.49 -5.32
N THR A 126 -6.04 4.80 -4.99
CA THR A 126 -4.88 4.15 -5.62
C THR A 126 -4.68 2.74 -5.07
N VAL A 127 -4.33 1.81 -5.96
CA VAL A 127 -3.89 0.46 -5.61
C VAL A 127 -2.37 0.39 -5.67
N HIS A 128 -1.73 0.10 -4.55
CA HIS A 128 -0.28 -0.05 -4.46
C HIS A 128 0.11 -1.52 -4.54
N LEU A 129 0.73 -1.91 -5.65
CA LEU A 129 1.27 -3.25 -5.83
C LEU A 129 2.76 -3.25 -5.47
N ALA A 130 3.10 -3.93 -4.37
CA ALA A 130 4.46 -4.06 -3.89
C ALA A 130 4.88 -5.54 -3.87
N ILE A 131 5.94 -5.86 -4.63
CA ILE A 131 6.43 -7.23 -4.84
C ILE A 131 7.92 -7.27 -4.52
N VAL A 132 8.25 -7.50 -3.26
CA VAL A 132 9.58 -7.89 -2.78
C VAL A 132 9.39 -9.13 -1.92
N ASP A 133 9.71 -10.29 -2.49
CA ASP A 133 9.21 -11.58 -1.99
C ASP A 133 10.27 -12.68 -2.03
N PRO A 134 11.24 -12.66 -1.10
CA PRO A 134 12.22 -13.74 -0.98
C PRO A 134 11.58 -15.08 -0.56
N GLY A 135 10.33 -15.05 -0.07
CA GLY A 135 9.56 -16.22 0.34
C GLY A 135 8.59 -16.74 -0.73
N VAL A 136 8.74 -16.37 -2.01
CA VAL A 136 7.88 -16.87 -3.08
C VAL A 136 7.88 -18.40 -3.13
N GLY A 137 6.70 -19.01 -3.36
CA GLY A 137 6.55 -20.47 -3.39
C GLY A 137 6.69 -21.19 -2.04
N THR A 138 6.82 -20.46 -0.93
CA THR A 138 6.85 -21.03 0.43
C THR A 138 5.48 -20.96 1.12
N SER A 139 5.44 -21.05 2.46
CA SER A 139 4.21 -20.97 3.26
C SER A 139 3.64 -19.57 3.43
N ARG A 140 4.35 -18.50 3.00
CA ARG A 140 3.86 -17.12 3.14
C ARG A 140 2.61 -16.91 2.28
N ILE A 141 1.60 -16.23 2.81
CA ILE A 141 0.35 -16.02 2.07
C ILE A 141 0.44 -14.79 1.14
N PRO A 142 -0.27 -14.77 0.01
CA PRO A 142 -0.55 -13.55 -0.73
C PRO A 142 -1.68 -12.76 -0.04
N LEU A 143 -1.51 -11.47 0.18
CA LEU A 143 -2.51 -10.63 0.85
C LEU A 143 -2.89 -9.40 0.03
N ALA A 144 -4.07 -8.86 0.34
CA ALA A 144 -4.42 -7.49 0.02
C ALA A 144 -5.02 -6.82 1.26
N LEU A 145 -4.74 -5.53 1.42
CA LEU A 145 -5.28 -4.70 2.50
C LEU A 145 -5.95 -3.44 1.95
N GLU A 146 -7.04 -3.02 2.58
CA GLU A 146 -7.78 -1.79 2.29
C GLU A 146 -7.75 -0.89 3.52
N THR A 147 -7.15 0.29 3.37
CA THR A 147 -7.28 1.40 4.33
C THR A 147 -8.53 2.22 3.97
N SER A 148 -8.75 3.36 4.63
CA SER A 148 -9.87 4.24 4.25
C SER A 148 -9.76 4.77 2.82
N ASN A 149 -8.53 4.91 2.31
CA ASN A 149 -8.25 5.70 1.12
C ASN A 149 -7.46 4.93 0.04
N HIS A 150 -6.74 3.86 0.40
CA HIS A 150 -5.84 3.15 -0.51
C HIS A 150 -5.98 1.63 -0.34
N CYS A 151 -5.62 0.90 -1.39
CA CYS A 151 -5.42 -0.56 -1.31
C CYS A 151 -3.96 -0.91 -1.52
N PHE A 152 -3.52 -2.00 -0.91
CA PHE A 152 -2.16 -2.53 -1.07
C PHE A 152 -2.23 -4.03 -1.35
N VAL A 153 -1.37 -4.51 -2.24
CA VAL A 153 -1.34 -5.91 -2.70
C VAL A 153 0.09 -6.39 -2.70
N GLY A 154 0.35 -7.55 -2.09
CA GLY A 154 1.70 -8.11 -2.00
C GLY A 154 1.82 -9.31 -1.06
N PRO A 155 3.06 -9.74 -0.75
CA PRO A 155 3.31 -10.85 0.15
C PRO A 155 3.05 -10.49 1.63
N ASP A 156 2.57 -11.46 2.41
CA ASP A 156 2.54 -11.36 3.87
C ASP A 156 3.92 -11.70 4.45
N ASN A 157 4.81 -10.71 4.53
CA ASN A 157 6.19 -10.91 4.96
C ASN A 157 6.78 -9.75 5.80
N GLY A 158 5.96 -8.81 6.27
CA GLY A 158 6.42 -7.59 6.94
C GLY A 158 6.34 -6.32 6.09
N LEU A 159 6.26 -6.44 4.76
CA LEU A 159 6.34 -5.27 3.85
C LEU A 159 5.29 -4.19 4.20
N PHE A 160 4.07 -4.62 4.57
CA PHE A 160 2.97 -3.72 4.88
C PHE A 160 2.82 -3.35 6.36
N ARG A 161 3.74 -3.77 7.25
CA ARG A 161 3.68 -3.45 8.69
C ARG A 161 3.45 -1.96 8.96
N PRO A 162 4.24 -1.04 8.36
CA PRO A 162 4.12 0.38 8.70
C PRO A 162 2.73 0.95 8.40
N ILE A 163 2.10 0.45 7.33
CA ILE A 163 0.76 0.86 6.91
C ILE A 163 -0.30 0.29 7.87
N ILE A 164 -0.17 -0.98 8.26
CA ILE A 164 -1.13 -1.63 9.16
C ILE A 164 -1.08 -1.01 10.56
N ASP A 165 0.12 -0.74 11.08
CA ASP A 165 0.29 -0.04 12.36
C ASP A 165 -0.28 1.38 12.32
N GLN A 166 -0.14 2.07 11.18
CA GLN A 166 -0.72 3.40 10.99
C GLN A 166 -2.25 3.37 10.83
N TYR A 167 -2.81 2.27 10.30
CA TYR A 167 -4.24 2.08 10.05
C TYR A 167 -4.76 0.76 10.65
N PRO A 168 -4.93 0.66 11.98
CA PRO A 168 -5.37 -0.57 12.64
C PRO A 168 -6.77 -1.05 12.24
N SER A 169 -7.59 -0.18 11.64
CA SER A 169 -8.92 -0.53 11.13
C SER A 169 -8.91 -1.06 9.69
N SER A 170 -7.73 -1.29 9.11
CA SER A 170 -7.60 -1.81 7.74
C SER A 170 -8.23 -3.18 7.63
N LYS A 171 -8.93 -3.43 6.52
CA LYS A 171 -9.43 -4.77 6.20
C LYS A 171 -8.33 -5.51 5.46
N ILE A 172 -8.07 -6.75 5.84
CA ILE A 172 -7.01 -7.56 5.25
C ILE A 172 -7.60 -8.89 4.82
N VAL A 173 -7.25 -9.35 3.61
CA VAL A 173 -7.69 -10.64 3.08
C VAL A 173 -6.51 -11.47 2.58
N HIS A 174 -6.59 -12.77 2.81
CA HIS A 174 -5.76 -13.78 2.17
C HIS A 174 -6.32 -14.04 0.77
N LEU A 175 -5.54 -13.72 -0.26
CA LEU A 175 -5.87 -13.93 -1.65
C LEU A 175 -5.92 -15.44 -1.94
N ASN A 176 -7.12 -16.01 -1.89
CA ASN A 176 -7.35 -17.46 -2.06
C ASN A 176 -8.48 -17.78 -3.06
N LYS A 177 -8.86 -16.80 -3.88
CA LYS A 177 -9.94 -16.92 -4.88
C LYS A 177 -9.34 -16.98 -6.28
N SER A 178 -9.08 -18.20 -6.76
CA SER A 178 -8.41 -18.47 -8.03
C SER A 178 -9.06 -17.84 -9.27
N GLN A 179 -10.35 -17.51 -9.22
CA GLN A 179 -11.04 -16.79 -10.29
C GLN A 179 -10.49 -15.38 -10.56
N TYR A 180 -9.68 -14.82 -9.65
CA TYR A 180 -9.02 -13.52 -9.79
C TYR A 180 -7.51 -13.64 -10.05
N PHE A 181 -7.01 -14.85 -10.32
CA PHE A 181 -5.61 -15.12 -10.65
C PHE A 181 -5.47 -15.49 -12.12
N LEU A 182 -4.23 -15.66 -12.58
CA LEU A 182 -3.99 -16.36 -13.82
C LEU A 182 -4.30 -17.87 -13.66
N PRO A 183 -4.65 -18.58 -14.74
CA PRO A 183 -5.00 -20.01 -14.66
C PRO A 183 -3.87 -20.90 -14.13
N GLU A 184 -2.62 -20.55 -14.45
CA GLU A 184 -1.43 -21.28 -14.02
C GLU A 184 -0.67 -20.45 -12.99
N ILE A 185 -0.48 -21.02 -11.79
CA ILE A 185 0.28 -20.40 -10.71
C ILE A 185 1.65 -21.05 -10.63
N SER A 186 2.69 -20.27 -10.89
CA SER A 186 4.08 -20.70 -10.78
C SER A 186 4.61 -20.52 -9.36
N ASN A 187 5.49 -21.42 -8.93
CA ASN A 187 6.14 -21.34 -7.62
C ASN A 187 7.15 -20.19 -7.51
N THR A 188 7.53 -19.56 -8.62
CA THR A 188 8.61 -18.58 -8.66
C THR A 188 8.16 -17.18 -9.07
N PHE A 189 6.91 -17.00 -9.54
CA PHE A 189 6.47 -15.68 -10.02
C PHE A 189 5.02 -15.33 -9.68
N HIS A 190 4.69 -15.38 -8.39
CA HIS A 190 3.41 -14.88 -7.87
C HIS A 190 3.13 -13.41 -8.20
N GLY A 191 4.16 -12.60 -8.48
CA GLY A 191 4.03 -11.25 -9.06
C GLY A 191 3.15 -11.22 -10.30
N ARG A 192 3.41 -12.11 -11.26
CA ARG A 192 2.63 -12.28 -12.48
C ARG A 192 1.30 -12.98 -12.22
N ASP A 193 1.33 -14.06 -11.45
CA ASP A 193 0.22 -15.02 -11.42
C ASP A 193 -0.91 -14.62 -10.47
N ILE A 194 -0.58 -13.91 -9.38
CA ILE A 194 -1.51 -13.59 -8.29
C ILE A 194 -1.62 -12.08 -8.08
N PHE A 195 -0.49 -11.38 -7.91
CA PHE A 195 -0.54 -10.00 -7.46
C PHE A 195 -0.94 -9.01 -8.56
N ALA A 196 -0.37 -9.14 -9.76
CA ALA A 196 -0.77 -8.35 -10.93
C ALA A 196 -2.27 -8.45 -11.25
N PRO A 197 -2.88 -9.64 -11.39
CA PRO A 197 -4.30 -9.74 -11.70
C PRO A 197 -5.19 -9.22 -10.56
N VAL A 198 -4.82 -9.46 -9.31
CA VAL A 198 -5.55 -8.91 -8.15
C VAL A 198 -5.52 -7.39 -8.12
N ALA A 199 -4.36 -6.77 -8.35
CA ALA A 199 -4.24 -5.31 -8.41
C ALA A 199 -5.09 -4.72 -9.55
N ALA A 200 -5.13 -5.40 -10.71
CA ALA A 200 -5.98 -5.03 -11.83
C ALA A 200 -7.47 -5.07 -11.47
N HIS A 201 -7.95 -6.16 -10.85
CA HIS A 201 -9.34 -6.29 -10.41
C HIS A 201 -9.74 -5.25 -9.34
N LEU A 202 -8.86 -4.98 -8.37
CA LEU A 202 -9.11 -3.92 -7.39
C LEU A 202 -9.23 -2.56 -8.07
N SER A 203 -8.33 -2.25 -9.01
CA SER A 203 -8.36 -0.98 -9.74
C SER A 203 -9.60 -0.81 -10.63
N SER A 204 -10.26 -1.93 -11.03
CA SER A 204 -11.50 -1.92 -11.80
C SER A 204 -12.77 -1.92 -10.92
N GLY A 205 -12.64 -1.93 -9.58
CA GLY A 205 -13.77 -1.81 -8.65
C GLY A 205 -14.23 -3.10 -7.99
N ILE A 206 -13.52 -4.23 -8.17
CA ILE A 206 -13.83 -5.46 -7.42
C ILE A 206 -13.60 -5.22 -5.93
N ALA A 207 -14.56 -5.64 -5.11
CA ALA A 207 -14.48 -5.45 -3.67
C ALA A 207 -13.45 -6.37 -3.02
N LEU A 208 -12.67 -5.82 -2.07
CA LEU A 208 -11.60 -6.55 -1.39
C LEU A 208 -12.07 -7.91 -0.83
N HIS A 209 -13.23 -7.93 -0.18
CA HIS A 209 -13.76 -9.15 0.46
C HIS A 209 -14.13 -10.26 -0.54
N LEU A 210 -14.25 -9.96 -1.84
CA LEU A 210 -14.49 -10.97 -2.87
C LEU A 210 -13.22 -11.71 -3.26
N LEU A 211 -12.04 -11.14 -2.99
CA LEU A 211 -10.75 -11.67 -3.43
C LEU A 211 -10.17 -12.73 -2.48
N GLY A 212 -10.74 -12.87 -1.28
CA GLY A 212 -10.10 -13.65 -0.24
C GLY A 212 -10.88 -13.81 1.04
N SER A 213 -10.34 -14.65 1.92
CA SER A 213 -10.83 -14.79 3.30
C SER A 213 -10.21 -13.72 4.21
N PRO A 214 -10.92 -13.18 5.20
CA PRO A 214 -10.35 -12.21 6.15
C PRO A 214 -9.13 -12.77 6.90
N VAL A 215 -8.16 -11.89 7.20
CA VAL A 215 -6.98 -12.17 8.02
C VAL A 215 -6.99 -11.26 9.25
N SER A 216 -6.79 -11.84 10.44
CA SER A 216 -6.80 -11.11 11.71
C SER A 216 -5.42 -10.78 12.26
N ASP A 217 -4.42 -11.60 11.93
CA ASP A 217 -3.04 -11.49 12.43
C ASP A 217 -2.04 -11.81 11.30
N PRO A 218 -1.88 -10.88 10.35
CA PRO A 218 -0.85 -11.01 9.31
C PRO A 218 0.56 -10.98 9.92
N VAL A 219 1.51 -11.67 9.29
CA VAL A 219 2.94 -11.62 9.68
C VAL A 219 3.46 -10.19 9.61
N SER A 220 2.82 -9.36 8.76
CA SER A 220 3.10 -7.94 8.61
C SER A 220 3.47 -7.32 9.93
#